data_AF-A0A6A5TI00-F1
#
_entry.id   AF-A0A6A5TI00-F1
#
_cell.length_a   1.000
_cell.length_b   1.000
_cell.length_c   1.000
_cell.angle_alpha   90.00
_cell.angle_beta   90.00
_cell.angle_gamma   90.00
#
_symmetry.space_group_name_H-M   'P 1'
#
loop_
_entity.id
_entity.type
_entity.pdbx_description
1 polymer ?
#
loop_
_entity_poly.entity_id
_entity_poly.type
_entity_poly.pdbx_seq_one_letter_code
_entity_poly.pdbx_strand_id
1 'polypeptide(L)'
;MAPLGVLTAVVSVIRVCGTPTLRAFIGRAQEGSGIAEAELCSSTSRDVCEMYKNGAITRVFGRPKILEFVQDTDEANFYDSRGLGTASAGLYTFPEYLKTIHGREKWKEIQKSRSPASEEEPFAPYPNLMLNIGFKQSTPTELRLIALFSVMLQVSVIAYAVICDKYLKLTKEGQLPPSWGLPLMVVGTIFLCTGMGFSSYLIETSSTERNFQRLRKGGSIVHWVQPGGQVVGDHTFDSWAYNDSYDPIRRFVSSRRKVNKQKESALTWAAASGTVIGFILQFVGLRTVHSSVSVYQLSAVLLMSAGRAMLRRRRSD
;
A
#
# COMPACT_ATOMS: atom_id res chain seq x y z
N MET A 1 1.01 11.93 10.30
CA MET A 1 0.81 12.46 11.65
C MET A 1 0.22 13.84 11.52
N ALA A 2 -1.09 13.92 11.22
CA ALA A 2 -1.84 15.17 11.03
C ALA A 2 -3.32 14.88 11.30
N PRO A 3 -4.07 15.75 12.01
CA PRO A 3 -5.46 15.49 12.40
C PRO A 3 -6.36 15.05 11.24
N LEU A 4 -6.22 15.68 10.07
CA LEU A 4 -6.99 15.35 8.86
C LEU A 4 -6.71 13.93 8.34
N GLY A 5 -5.48 13.44 8.49
CA GLY A 5 -5.08 12.12 8.00
C GLY A 5 -5.41 10.98 8.95
N VAL A 6 -5.74 11.28 10.21
CA VAL A 6 -6.03 10.27 11.25
C VAL A 6 -7.39 9.65 10.98
N LEU A 7 -8.42 10.47 10.80
CA LEU A 7 -9.77 9.98 10.49
C LEU A 7 -9.78 9.15 9.20
N THR A 8 -9.10 9.62 8.15
CA THR A 8 -9.00 8.86 6.89
C THR A 8 -8.31 7.52 7.11
N ALA A 9 -7.24 7.46 7.90
CA ALA A 9 -6.51 6.22 8.14
C ALA A 9 -7.33 5.22 8.98
N VAL A 10 -8.03 5.70 10.01
CA VAL A 10 -8.94 4.88 10.82
C VAL A 10 -10.07 4.33 9.97
N VAL A 11 -10.69 5.18 9.15
CA VAL A 11 -11.73 4.74 8.20
C VAL A 11 -11.16 3.74 7.20
N SER A 12 -9.97 3.98 6.65
CA SER A 12 -9.31 3.06 5.70
C SER A 12 -9.04 1.69 6.31
N VAL A 13 -8.44 1.61 7.50
CA VAL A 13 -8.14 0.31 8.13
C VAL A 13 -9.43 -0.43 8.51
N ILE A 14 -10.48 0.27 8.94
CA ILE A 14 -11.80 -0.33 9.21
C ILE A 14 -12.45 -0.85 7.91
N ARG A 15 -12.38 -0.11 6.81
CA ARG A 15 -12.93 -0.56 5.53
C ARG A 15 -12.21 -1.81 5.04
N VAL A 16 -10.87 -1.84 5.08
CA VAL A 16 -10.08 -2.96 4.58
C VAL A 16 -10.14 -4.18 5.51
N CYS A 17 -9.89 -3.98 6.82
CA CYS A 17 -9.65 -5.05 7.80
C CYS A 17 -10.74 -5.17 8.89
N GLY A 18 -11.71 -4.26 8.95
CA GLY A 18 -12.73 -4.24 10.00
C GLY A 18 -13.82 -5.30 9.84
N THR A 19 -14.43 -5.66 10.98
CA THR A 19 -15.64 -6.49 11.05
C THR A 19 -16.87 -5.70 10.55
N PRO A 20 -17.99 -6.38 10.21
CA PRO A 20 -19.23 -5.70 9.85
C PRO A 20 -19.70 -4.67 10.88
N THR A 21 -19.47 -4.93 12.17
CA THR A 21 -19.78 -4.00 13.27
C THR A 21 -18.94 -2.72 13.24
N LEU A 22 -17.62 -2.82 13.03
CA LEU A 22 -16.74 -1.66 12.87
C LEU A 22 -17.13 -0.85 11.63
N ARG A 23 -17.42 -1.54 10.53
CA ARG A 23 -17.87 -0.89 9.29
C ARG A 23 -19.22 -0.18 9.51
N ALA A 24 -20.13 -0.76 10.28
CA ALA A 24 -21.39 -0.11 10.64
C ALA A 24 -21.18 1.18 11.43
N PHE A 25 -20.23 1.19 12.38
CA PHE A 25 -19.91 2.40 13.16
C PHE A 25 -19.50 3.60 12.30
N ILE A 26 -18.78 3.36 11.19
CA ILE A 26 -18.39 4.42 10.24
C ILE A 26 -19.42 4.64 9.11
N GLY A 27 -20.62 4.07 9.21
CA GLY A 27 -21.68 4.22 8.20
C GLY A 27 -21.45 3.41 6.92
N ARG A 28 -20.62 2.36 6.97
CA ARG A 28 -20.24 1.52 5.82
C ARG A 28 -20.61 0.03 6.03
N ALA A 29 -21.66 -0.24 6.79
CA ALA A 29 -22.10 -1.62 7.13
C ALA A 29 -22.29 -2.52 5.89
N GLN A 30 -22.88 -1.95 4.83
CA GLN A 30 -23.22 -2.65 3.59
C GLN A 30 -22.16 -2.51 2.50
N GLU A 31 -20.98 -1.98 2.83
CA GLU A 31 -19.91 -1.84 1.85
C GLU A 31 -19.31 -3.22 1.50
N GLY A 32 -19.38 -3.58 0.22
CA GLY A 32 -18.74 -4.80 -0.30
C GLY A 32 -17.22 -4.73 -0.15
N SER A 33 -16.59 -5.88 0.12
CA SER A 33 -15.14 -5.95 0.30
C SER A 33 -14.38 -5.38 -0.90
N GLY A 34 -14.85 -5.63 -2.12
CA GLY A 34 -14.24 -5.09 -3.33
C GLY A 34 -14.14 -3.57 -3.31
N ILE A 35 -15.09 -2.84 -2.71
CA ILE A 35 -15.10 -1.36 -2.76
C ILE A 35 -13.91 -0.79 -1.99
N ALA A 36 -13.71 -1.28 -0.77
CA ALA A 36 -12.55 -0.93 0.02
C ALA A 36 -11.23 -1.31 -0.68
N GLU A 37 -11.19 -2.46 -1.37
CA GLU A 37 -10.00 -2.89 -2.10
C GLU A 37 -9.71 -2.02 -3.33
N ALA A 38 -10.72 -1.65 -4.10
CA ALA A 38 -10.56 -0.81 -5.29
C ALA A 38 -9.95 0.57 -4.93
N GLU A 39 -10.34 1.14 -3.79
CA GLU A 39 -9.88 2.46 -3.37
C GLU A 39 -8.59 2.47 -2.55
N LEU A 40 -8.33 1.44 -1.73
CA LEU A 40 -7.30 1.48 -0.68
C LEU A 40 -6.16 0.49 -0.86
N CYS A 41 -6.34 -0.54 -1.69
CA CYS A 41 -5.34 -1.58 -1.90
C CYS A 41 -4.73 -1.48 -3.30
N SER A 42 -3.52 -2.02 -3.48
CA SER A 42 -2.88 -2.26 -4.78
C SER A 42 -3.09 -3.70 -5.29
N SER A 43 -3.78 -4.54 -4.50
CA SER A 43 -4.07 -5.93 -4.85
C SER A 43 -5.17 -6.04 -5.89
N THR A 44 -5.22 -7.17 -6.59
CA THR A 44 -6.37 -7.57 -7.43
C THR A 44 -7.03 -8.79 -6.80
N SER A 45 -8.34 -8.93 -7.03
CA SER A 45 -9.15 -10.02 -6.48
C SER A 45 -10.24 -10.42 -7.47
N ARG A 46 -11.16 -11.30 -7.06
CA ARG A 46 -12.27 -11.73 -7.92
C ARG A 46 -13.18 -10.57 -8.35
N ASP A 47 -13.29 -9.55 -7.51
CA ASP A 47 -14.23 -8.45 -7.69
C ASP A 47 -13.56 -7.19 -8.23
N VAL A 48 -12.23 -7.05 -8.06
CA VAL A 48 -11.46 -5.86 -8.40
C VAL A 48 -10.33 -6.21 -9.35
N CYS A 49 -10.24 -5.47 -10.45
CA CYS A 49 -9.20 -5.63 -11.44
C CYS A 49 -8.63 -4.27 -11.90
N GLU A 50 -7.52 -4.32 -12.62
CA GLU A 50 -6.86 -3.16 -13.20
C GLU A 50 -6.93 -3.23 -14.72
N MET A 51 -7.31 -2.12 -15.36
CA MET A 51 -7.48 -2.02 -16.79
C MET A 51 -6.94 -0.69 -17.32
N TYR A 52 -6.38 -0.69 -18.52
CA TYR A 52 -5.88 0.52 -19.16
C TYR A 52 -7.01 1.26 -19.88
N LYS A 53 -7.11 2.58 -19.66
CA LYS A 53 -8.06 3.48 -20.30
C LYS A 53 -7.49 4.88 -20.44
N ASN A 54 -7.52 5.45 -21.64
CA ASN A 54 -7.20 6.86 -21.93
C ASN A 54 -5.88 7.35 -21.31
N GLY A 55 -4.77 6.62 -21.47
CA GLY A 55 -3.48 7.06 -20.94
C GLY A 55 -3.22 6.65 -19.48
N ALA A 56 -4.20 6.07 -18.78
CA ALA A 56 -4.07 5.72 -17.38
C ALA A 56 -4.52 4.28 -17.09
N ILE A 57 -3.96 3.68 -16.05
CA ILE A 57 -4.45 2.43 -15.49
C ILE A 57 -5.52 2.76 -14.46
N THR A 58 -6.67 2.12 -14.56
CA THR A 58 -7.85 2.35 -13.71
C THR A 58 -8.23 1.06 -13.00
N ARG A 59 -8.65 1.18 -11.74
CA ARG A 59 -9.18 0.04 -10.96
C ARG A 59 -10.69 0.00 -11.13
N VAL A 60 -11.22 -1.14 -11.56
CA VAL A 60 -12.65 -1.33 -11.83
C VAL A 60 -13.19 -2.63 -11.28
N PHE A 61 -14.50 -2.64 -11.01
CA PHE A 61 -15.20 -3.81 -10.54
C PHE A 61 -15.54 -4.75 -11.68
N GLY A 62 -15.21 -6.03 -11.51
CA GLY A 62 -15.60 -7.07 -12.43
C GLY A 62 -14.44 -7.93 -12.87
N ARG A 63 -14.66 -8.65 -13.98
CA ARG A 63 -13.74 -9.66 -14.50
C ARG A 63 -13.20 -9.22 -15.85
N PRO A 64 -11.94 -8.80 -15.94
CA PRO A 64 -11.36 -8.40 -17.20
C PRO A 64 -10.94 -9.64 -18.00
N LYS A 65 -10.95 -9.54 -19.33
CA LYS A 65 -10.16 -10.39 -20.21
C LYS A 65 -8.87 -9.63 -20.49
N ILE A 66 -7.85 -9.84 -19.67
CA ILE A 66 -6.50 -9.36 -19.95
C ILE A 66 -5.60 -10.58 -19.98
N LEU A 67 -4.80 -10.69 -21.04
CA LEU A 67 -3.84 -11.77 -21.19
C LEU A 67 -2.47 -11.27 -20.74
N GLU A 68 -1.88 -11.93 -19.74
CA GLU A 68 -0.51 -11.74 -19.30
C GLU A 68 0.29 -13.00 -19.64
N PHE A 69 1.39 -12.83 -20.38
CA PHE A 69 2.27 -13.94 -20.75
C PHE A 69 3.72 -13.49 -20.86
N VAL A 70 4.63 -14.45 -20.72
CA VAL A 70 6.07 -14.29 -20.90
C VAL A 70 6.48 -14.98 -22.18
N GLN A 71 7.21 -14.25 -23.02
CA GLN A 71 7.91 -14.77 -24.17
C GLN A 71 9.37 -15.03 -23.79
N ASP A 72 9.78 -16.30 -23.78
CA ASP A 72 11.19 -16.68 -23.73
C ASP A 72 11.79 -16.57 -25.13
N THR A 73 12.65 -15.57 -25.34
CA THR A 73 13.32 -15.38 -26.63
C THR A 73 14.44 -16.38 -26.87
N ASP A 74 14.89 -17.08 -25.82
CA ASP A 74 16.00 -18.02 -25.89
C ASP A 74 15.49 -19.44 -26.21
N GLU A 75 14.18 -19.69 -26.08
CA GLU A 75 13.54 -20.99 -26.36
C GLU A 75 12.29 -20.83 -27.24
N ALA A 76 12.49 -20.59 -28.53
CA ALA A 76 11.41 -20.42 -29.51
C ALA A 76 11.09 -21.73 -30.26
N ASN A 77 10.80 -22.81 -29.53
CA ASN A 77 10.44 -24.09 -30.15
C ASN A 77 8.99 -24.03 -30.67
N PHE A 78 8.82 -23.59 -31.91
CA PHE A 78 7.54 -23.54 -32.61
C PHE A 78 7.03 -24.93 -33.05
N TYR A 79 7.93 -25.91 -33.15
CA TYR A 79 7.62 -27.26 -33.63
C TYR A 79 8.11 -28.30 -32.63
N ASP A 80 7.29 -29.32 -32.37
CA ASP A 80 7.69 -30.48 -31.57
C ASP A 80 8.71 -31.31 -32.36
N SER A 81 9.98 -30.99 -32.17
CA SER A 81 11.08 -31.60 -32.92
C SER A 81 11.47 -32.96 -32.35
N ARG A 82 10.93 -33.37 -31.19
CA ARG A 82 11.39 -34.56 -30.44
C ARG A 82 10.27 -35.50 -29.97
N GLY A 83 9.01 -35.21 -30.30
CA GLY A 83 7.86 -36.06 -29.94
C GLY A 83 7.62 -36.15 -28.44
N LEU A 84 8.12 -35.19 -27.66
CA LEU A 84 8.19 -35.25 -26.20
C LEU A 84 7.20 -34.32 -25.48
N GLY A 85 6.37 -33.59 -26.24
CA GLY A 85 5.23 -32.85 -25.68
C GLY A 85 5.33 -31.33 -25.85
N THR A 86 4.23 -30.79 -26.39
CA THR A 86 3.78 -29.39 -26.47
C THR A 86 4.80 -28.36 -26.97
N ALA A 87 4.74 -28.07 -28.27
CA ALA A 87 5.33 -26.86 -28.84
C ALA A 87 4.72 -25.62 -28.16
N SER A 88 5.48 -24.98 -27.29
CA SER A 88 5.06 -23.80 -26.51
C SER A 88 5.34 -22.49 -27.26
N ALA A 89 6.06 -22.51 -28.39
CA ALA A 89 6.47 -21.31 -29.13
C ALA A 89 7.22 -20.28 -28.26
N GLY A 90 7.78 -20.71 -27.13
CA GLY A 90 8.39 -19.84 -26.13
C GLY A 90 7.39 -19.00 -25.33
N LEU A 91 6.10 -19.29 -25.38
CA LEU A 91 5.05 -18.55 -24.70
C LEU A 91 4.55 -19.29 -23.46
N TYR A 92 4.64 -18.65 -22.31
CA TYR A 92 4.27 -19.20 -21.02
C TYR A 92 3.45 -18.19 -20.23
N THR A 93 2.57 -18.65 -19.34
CA THR A 93 2.12 -17.77 -18.25
C THR A 93 3.30 -17.48 -17.31
N PHE A 94 3.29 -16.35 -16.59
CA PHE A 94 4.39 -16.04 -15.66
C PHE A 94 4.66 -17.15 -14.63
N PRO A 95 3.62 -17.79 -14.01
CA PRO A 95 3.84 -18.91 -13.09
C PRO A 95 4.44 -20.15 -13.74
N GLU A 96 4.07 -20.46 -14.99
CA GLU A 96 4.66 -21.57 -15.76
C GLU A 96 6.10 -21.26 -16.14
N TYR A 97 6.38 -20.01 -16.54
CA TYR A 97 7.71 -19.58 -16.90
C TYR A 97 8.70 -19.78 -15.75
N LEU A 98 8.30 -19.44 -14.52
CA LEU A 98 9.13 -19.64 -13.33
C LEU A 98 9.47 -21.11 -13.02
N LYS A 99 8.74 -22.08 -13.58
CA LYS A 99 9.04 -23.51 -13.41
C LYS A 99 10.11 -23.98 -14.40
N THR A 100 10.33 -23.25 -15.50
CA THR A 100 11.37 -23.56 -16.49
C THR A 100 12.78 -23.30 -15.93
N ILE A 101 13.81 -23.85 -16.60
CA ILE A 101 15.21 -23.61 -16.22
C ILE A 101 15.55 -22.12 -16.41
N HIS A 102 15.22 -21.56 -17.58
CA HIS A 102 15.46 -20.14 -17.88
C HIS A 102 14.72 -19.20 -16.92
N GLY A 103 13.47 -19.50 -16.57
CA GLY A 103 12.71 -18.71 -15.62
C GLY A 103 13.37 -18.64 -14.24
N ARG A 104 13.88 -19.77 -13.72
CA ARG A 104 14.60 -19.81 -12.42
C ARG A 104 15.95 -19.11 -12.45
N GLU A 105 16.62 -19.09 -13.59
CA GLU A 105 17.88 -18.36 -13.76
C GLU A 105 17.67 -16.85 -13.90
N LYS A 106 16.62 -16.45 -14.61
CA LYS A 106 16.34 -15.04 -14.93
C LYS A 106 15.55 -14.33 -13.83
N TRP A 107 14.70 -15.04 -13.09
CA TRP A 107 13.83 -14.47 -12.07
C TRP A 107 14.03 -15.13 -10.71
N LYS A 108 14.15 -14.29 -9.68
CA LYS A 108 14.29 -14.74 -8.29
C LYS A 108 13.27 -14.08 -7.39
N GLU A 109 12.56 -14.87 -6.61
CA GLU A 109 11.63 -14.36 -5.59
C GLU A 109 12.42 -13.75 -4.42
N ILE A 110 12.16 -12.46 -4.12
CA ILE A 110 12.90 -11.67 -3.12
C ILE A 110 12.41 -11.96 -1.69
N GLN A 111 11.14 -12.32 -1.53
CA GLN A 111 10.51 -12.55 -0.23
C GLN A 111 9.86 -13.93 -0.19
N LYS A 112 10.65 -14.95 0.14
CA LYS A 112 10.07 -16.19 0.65
C LYS A 112 9.61 -15.88 2.08
N SER A 113 8.29 -15.73 2.30
CA SER A 113 7.76 -15.65 3.66
C SER A 113 8.35 -16.82 4.45
N ARG A 114 8.93 -16.52 5.62
CA ARG A 114 9.52 -17.48 6.56
C ARG A 114 8.39 -18.33 7.15
N SER A 115 7.88 -19.28 6.39
CA SER A 115 6.96 -20.30 6.84
C SER A 115 7.38 -21.59 6.15
N PRO A 116 8.08 -22.50 6.86
CA PRO A 116 8.34 -23.83 6.35
C PRO A 116 6.99 -24.56 6.39
N ALA A 117 6.55 -25.09 5.25
CA ALA A 117 5.28 -25.78 5.06
C ALA A 117 4.01 -24.90 5.03
N SER A 118 3.73 -24.32 3.86
CA SER A 118 2.36 -24.11 3.41
C SER A 118 2.37 -24.04 1.88
N GLU A 119 1.36 -24.64 1.25
CA GLU A 119 1.05 -24.66 -0.18
C GLU A 119 1.51 -23.39 -0.91
N GLU A 120 2.09 -23.52 -2.11
CA GLU A 120 2.48 -22.37 -2.94
C GLU A 120 1.32 -21.38 -3.04
N GLU A 121 1.43 -20.22 -2.37
CA GLU A 121 0.33 -19.26 -2.39
C GLU A 121 0.06 -18.84 -3.84
N PRO A 122 -1.20 -18.95 -4.29
CA PRO A 122 -1.55 -18.71 -5.68
C PRO A 122 -1.33 -17.25 -6.05
N PHE A 123 -0.96 -17.03 -7.31
CA PHE A 123 -0.89 -15.70 -7.90
C PHE A 123 -2.25 -14.98 -7.84
N ALA A 124 -2.22 -13.66 -7.99
CA ALA A 124 -3.43 -12.89 -8.13
C ALA A 124 -4.25 -13.37 -9.35
N PRO A 125 -5.60 -13.35 -9.28
CA PRO A 125 -6.43 -13.85 -10.37
C PRO A 125 -6.35 -12.99 -11.64
N TYR A 126 -6.00 -11.70 -11.50
CA TYR A 126 -5.86 -10.73 -12.58
C TYR A 126 -4.52 -10.00 -12.45
N PRO A 127 -3.90 -9.58 -13.56
CA PRO A 127 -2.59 -8.93 -13.55
C PRO A 127 -2.62 -7.59 -12.81
N ASN A 128 -1.56 -7.29 -12.07
CA ASN A 128 -1.39 -6.02 -11.36
C ASN A 128 -0.67 -5.00 -12.26
N LEU A 129 -1.41 -4.38 -13.18
CA LEU A 129 -0.88 -3.40 -14.12
C LEU A 129 -0.26 -2.19 -13.42
N MET A 130 -0.88 -1.66 -12.36
CA MET A 130 -0.36 -0.51 -11.63
C MET A 130 0.99 -0.80 -10.98
N LEU A 131 1.14 -1.98 -10.39
CA LEU A 131 2.39 -2.38 -9.70
C LEU A 131 3.53 -2.68 -10.67
N ASN A 132 3.21 -3.21 -11.85
CA ASN A 132 4.21 -3.66 -12.83
C ASN A 132 4.54 -2.62 -13.90
N ILE A 133 3.59 -1.75 -14.25
CA ILE A 133 3.72 -0.77 -15.35
C ILE A 133 3.49 0.65 -14.84
N GLY A 134 2.44 0.86 -14.04
CA GLY A 134 1.94 2.20 -13.70
C GLY A 134 2.78 3.00 -12.70
N PHE A 135 3.66 2.36 -11.94
CA PHE A 135 4.45 3.05 -10.92
C PHE A 135 5.95 2.93 -11.17
N LYS A 136 6.61 4.08 -11.31
CA LYS A 136 8.05 4.18 -11.09
C LYS A 136 8.30 3.99 -9.60
N GLN A 137 8.95 2.89 -9.24
CA GLN A 137 9.20 2.57 -7.83
C GLN A 137 10.13 3.62 -7.23
N SER A 138 9.62 4.41 -6.27
CA SER A 138 10.45 5.31 -5.48
C SER A 138 11.52 4.49 -4.76
N THR A 139 12.74 5.03 -4.69
CA THR A 139 13.84 4.32 -4.05
C THR A 139 13.52 4.07 -2.57
N PRO A 140 13.85 2.89 -2.01
CA PRO A 140 13.57 2.59 -0.60
C PRO A 140 14.29 3.56 0.34
N THR A 141 15.38 4.17 -0.11
CA THR A 141 16.11 5.23 0.60
C THR A 141 15.27 6.50 0.75
N GLU A 142 14.59 6.96 -0.31
CA GLU A 142 13.71 8.13 -0.24
C GLU A 142 12.56 7.94 0.75
N LEU A 143 11.93 6.76 0.71
CA LEU A 143 10.86 6.41 1.65
C LEU A 143 11.37 6.39 3.10
N ARG A 144 12.56 5.83 3.34
CA ARG A 144 13.19 5.83 4.68
C ARG A 144 13.56 7.23 5.16
N LEU A 145 14.09 8.09 4.29
CA LEU A 145 14.46 9.46 4.64
C LEU A 145 13.23 10.26 5.09
N ILE A 146 12.11 10.15 4.36
CA ILE A 146 10.88 10.86 4.72
C ILE A 146 10.25 10.28 5.99
N ALA A 147 10.34 8.96 6.20
CA ALA A 147 9.91 8.33 7.44
C ALA A 147 10.74 8.84 8.64
N LEU A 148 12.06 8.87 8.53
CA LEU A 148 12.97 9.41 9.56
C LEU A 148 12.68 10.88 9.84
N PHE A 149 12.52 11.69 8.79
CA PHE A 149 12.16 13.10 8.91
C PHE A 149 10.84 13.27 9.68
N SER A 150 9.83 12.43 9.43
CA SER A 150 8.56 12.49 10.14
C SER A 150 8.67 12.15 11.63
N VAL A 151 9.54 11.19 11.99
CA VAL A 151 9.81 10.84 13.39
C VAL A 151 10.56 11.98 14.08
N MET A 152 11.57 12.56 13.41
CA MET A 152 12.33 13.70 13.93
C MET A 152 11.42 14.90 14.20
N LEU A 153 10.52 15.23 13.26
CA LEU A 153 9.53 16.29 13.46
C LEU A 153 8.60 16.01 14.65
N GLN A 154 8.17 14.75 14.84
CA GLN A 154 7.29 14.41 15.96
C GLN A 154 8.01 14.52 17.31
N VAL A 155 9.27 14.10 17.36
CA VAL A 155 10.13 14.25 18.56
C VAL A 155 10.41 15.73 18.84
N SER A 156 10.65 16.55 17.81
CA SER A 156 10.92 17.98 17.99
C SER A 156 9.71 18.71 18.57
N VAL A 157 8.47 18.34 18.21
CA VAL A 157 7.27 18.94 18.82
C VAL A 157 7.16 18.58 20.30
N ILE A 158 7.45 17.33 20.67
CA ILE A 158 7.43 16.91 22.07
C ILE A 158 8.51 17.67 22.86
N ALA A 159 9.73 17.77 22.33
CA ALA A 159 10.81 18.50 22.96
C ALA A 159 10.47 19.99 23.14
N TYR A 160 9.91 20.63 22.12
CA TYR A 160 9.48 22.02 22.18
C TYR A 160 8.38 22.24 23.25
N ALA A 161 7.42 21.32 23.34
CA ALA A 161 6.38 21.37 24.37
C ALA A 161 6.95 21.27 25.79
N VAL A 162 7.91 20.37 26.01
CA VAL A 162 8.61 20.23 27.30
C VAL A 162 9.40 21.50 27.65
N ILE A 163 10.08 22.11 26.69
CA ILE A 163 10.84 23.35 26.89
C ILE A 163 9.91 24.50 27.30
N CYS A 164 8.79 24.66 26.60
CA CYS A 164 7.82 25.72 26.87
C CYS A 164 7.22 25.61 28.29
N ASP A 165 6.91 24.38 28.73
CA ASP A 165 6.25 24.13 30.01
C ASP A 165 7.24 24.13 31.19
N LYS A 166 8.36 23.43 31.09
CA LYS A 166 9.29 23.22 32.21
C LYS A 166 10.34 24.32 32.38
N TYR A 167 10.88 24.82 31.27
CA TYR A 167 12.00 25.75 31.29
C TYR A 167 11.54 27.19 31.16
N LEU A 168 10.68 27.48 30.17
CA LEU A 168 10.21 28.85 29.91
C LEU A 168 9.00 29.25 30.77
N LYS A 169 8.32 28.28 31.40
CA LYS A 169 7.12 28.48 32.25
C LYS A 169 6.14 29.47 31.63
N LEU A 170 5.92 29.36 30.32
CA LEU A 170 5.07 30.28 29.58
C LEU A 170 3.64 30.19 30.11
N THR A 171 3.14 31.31 30.65
CA THR A 171 1.77 31.40 31.15
C THR A 171 0.81 31.47 29.98
N LYS A 172 -0.30 30.75 30.10
CA LYS A 172 -1.42 30.84 29.18
C LYS A 172 -2.53 31.59 29.90
N GLU A 173 -2.99 32.70 29.33
CA GLU A 173 -4.06 33.52 29.92
C GLU A 173 -3.77 33.96 31.38
N GLY A 174 -2.49 34.20 31.70
CA GLY A 174 -2.06 34.61 33.04
C GLY A 174 -2.01 33.50 34.09
N GLN A 175 -2.35 32.25 33.73
CA GLN A 175 -2.24 31.09 34.62
C GLN A 175 -1.16 30.11 34.15
N LEU A 176 -0.56 29.41 35.12
CA LEU A 176 0.35 28.30 34.84
C LEU A 176 -0.45 27.14 34.21
N PRO A 177 0.05 26.52 33.14
CA PRO A 177 -0.59 25.35 32.56
C PRO A 177 -0.83 24.25 33.61
N PRO A 178 -1.96 23.52 33.54
CA PRO A 178 -2.21 22.40 34.44
C PRO A 178 -1.09 21.34 34.30
N SER A 179 -0.61 20.81 35.42
CA SER A 179 0.49 19.83 35.46
C SER A 179 0.20 18.53 34.69
N TRP A 180 -1.07 18.23 34.43
CA TRP A 180 -1.52 17.07 33.67
C TRP A 180 -1.58 17.32 32.14
N GLY A 181 -1.52 18.57 31.69
CA GLY A 181 -1.68 18.94 30.28
C GLY A 181 -0.57 18.42 29.36
N LEU A 182 0.68 18.70 29.74
CA LEU A 182 1.87 18.24 29.03
C LEU A 182 1.97 16.70 28.98
N PRO A 183 1.87 15.94 30.10
CA PRO A 183 1.95 14.48 30.04
C PRO A 183 0.81 13.88 29.21
N LEU A 184 -0.40 14.45 29.24
CA LEU A 184 -1.51 14.01 28.41
C LEU A 184 -1.24 14.19 26.91
N MET A 185 -0.64 15.31 26.51
CA MET A 185 -0.22 15.55 25.13
C MET A 185 0.83 14.53 24.67
N VAL A 186 1.83 14.24 25.50
CA VAL A 186 2.90 13.29 25.17
C VAL A 186 2.34 11.87 25.04
N VAL A 187 1.57 11.41 26.03
CA VAL A 187 0.93 10.08 26.00
C VAL A 187 0.00 9.95 24.80
N GLY A 188 -0.84 10.96 24.54
CA GLY A 188 -1.72 10.98 23.38
C GLY A 188 -0.97 10.89 22.06
N THR A 189 0.16 11.61 21.94
CA THR A 189 1.01 11.57 20.75
C THR A 189 1.61 10.18 20.52
N ILE A 190 2.14 9.54 21.57
CA ILE A 190 2.72 8.18 21.47
C ILE A 190 1.65 7.16 21.06
N PHE A 191 0.47 7.24 21.67
CA PHE A 191 -0.63 6.33 21.39
C PHE A 191 -1.16 6.53 19.97
N LEU A 192 -1.27 7.78 19.51
CA LEU A 192 -1.63 8.11 18.14
C LEU A 192 -0.60 7.57 17.14
N CYS A 193 0.69 7.79 17.37
CA CYS A 193 1.74 7.34 16.47
C CYS A 193 1.78 5.81 16.36
N THR A 194 1.64 5.13 17.49
CA THR A 194 1.59 3.67 17.56
C THR A 194 0.36 3.11 16.86
N GLY A 195 -0.83 3.67 17.12
CA GLY A 195 -2.07 3.24 16.47
C GLY A 195 -2.06 3.44 14.95
N MET A 196 -1.50 4.54 14.47
CA MET A 196 -1.30 4.79 13.04
C MET A 196 -0.30 3.80 12.42
N GLY A 197 0.77 3.45 13.13
CA GLY A 197 1.73 2.43 12.71
C GLY A 197 1.07 1.05 12.56
N PHE A 198 0.28 0.64 13.56
CA PHE A 198 -0.51 -0.59 13.49
C PHE A 198 -1.55 -0.57 12.37
N SER A 199 -2.20 0.57 12.12
CA SER A 199 -3.16 0.70 11.03
C SER A 199 -2.51 0.50 9.66
N SER A 200 -1.32 1.07 9.46
CA SER A 200 -0.52 0.87 8.24
C SER A 200 -0.10 -0.59 8.10
N TYR A 201 0.40 -1.20 9.18
CA TYR A 201 0.81 -2.60 9.20
C TYR A 201 -0.35 -3.53 8.85
N LEU A 202 -1.53 -3.32 9.44
CA LEU A 202 -2.71 -4.14 9.18
C LEU A 202 -3.16 -4.08 7.72
N ILE A 203 -3.14 -2.89 7.11
CA ILE A 203 -3.45 -2.72 5.68
C ILE A 203 -2.43 -3.48 4.83
N GLU A 204 -1.13 -3.36 5.12
CA GLU A 204 -0.08 -4.06 4.39
C GLU A 204 -0.21 -5.59 4.50
N THR A 205 -0.49 -6.11 5.70
CA THR A 205 -0.65 -7.56 5.92
C THR A 205 -1.93 -8.14 5.33
N SER A 206 -2.92 -7.29 5.02
CA SER A 206 -4.20 -7.72 4.42
C SER A 206 -4.05 -8.21 2.97
N SER A 207 -2.91 -7.94 2.34
CA SER A 207 -2.52 -8.46 1.04
C SER A 207 -1.32 -9.42 1.14
N THR A 208 -1.29 -10.43 0.28
CA THR A 208 -0.06 -11.17 -0.05
C THR A 208 0.55 -10.53 -1.29
N GLU A 209 1.81 -10.11 -1.20
CA GLU A 209 2.59 -9.68 -2.36
C GLU A 209 3.71 -10.68 -2.64
N ARG A 210 3.80 -11.15 -3.88
CA ARG A 210 4.92 -11.95 -4.38
C ARG A 210 5.79 -11.07 -5.27
N ASN A 211 7.04 -10.89 -4.84
CA ASN A 211 7.99 -10.00 -5.48
C ASN A 211 9.08 -10.80 -6.18
N PHE A 212 9.15 -10.71 -7.49
CA PHE A 212 10.16 -11.38 -8.33
C PHE A 212 11.11 -10.36 -8.91
N GLN A 213 12.41 -10.55 -8.71
CA GLN A 213 13.46 -9.72 -9.28
C GLN A 213 14.01 -10.36 -10.54
N ARG A 214 14.13 -9.56 -11.59
CA ARG A 214 14.85 -9.92 -12.80
C ARG A 214 16.35 -9.79 -12.53
N LEU A 215 17.08 -10.91 -12.64
CA LEU A 215 18.53 -11.00 -12.41
C LEU A 215 19.36 -10.67 -13.65
N ARG A 216 18.86 -11.07 -14.83
CA ARG A 216 19.51 -10.82 -16.13
C ARG A 216 18.59 -10.06 -17.06
N LYS A 217 19.17 -9.12 -17.81
CA LYS A 217 18.47 -8.40 -18.88
C LYS A 217 18.46 -9.28 -20.14
N GLY A 218 17.34 -9.33 -20.85
CA GLY A 218 17.16 -10.15 -22.05
C GLY A 218 16.60 -11.54 -21.76
N GLY A 219 16.14 -12.22 -22.81
CA GLY A 219 15.70 -13.62 -22.71
C GLY A 219 14.27 -13.82 -22.19
N SER A 220 13.61 -12.82 -21.62
CA SER A 220 12.21 -12.94 -21.18
C SER A 220 11.50 -11.61 -21.33
N ILE A 221 10.44 -11.58 -22.13
CA ILE A 221 9.63 -10.37 -22.36
C ILE A 221 8.24 -10.63 -21.81
N VAL A 222 7.77 -9.78 -20.91
CA VAL A 222 6.42 -9.84 -20.36
C VAL A 222 5.50 -8.99 -21.22
N HIS A 223 4.40 -9.59 -21.65
CA HIS A 223 3.38 -8.97 -22.49
C HIS A 223 2.06 -8.91 -21.72
N TRP A 224 1.39 -7.77 -21.83
CA TRP A 224 0.02 -7.57 -21.37
C TRP A 224 -0.84 -7.16 -22.56
N VAL A 225 -1.90 -7.89 -22.82
CA VAL A 225 -2.81 -7.65 -23.94
C VAL A 225 -4.24 -7.52 -23.43
N GLN A 226 -4.84 -6.38 -23.71
CA GLN A 226 -6.23 -6.05 -23.43
C GLN A 226 -7.00 -5.95 -24.76
N PRO A 227 -8.03 -6.78 -24.99
CA PRO A 227 -8.88 -6.69 -26.17
C PRO A 227 -9.75 -5.42 -26.10
N GLY A 228 -10.02 -4.83 -27.26
CA GLY A 228 -10.89 -3.66 -27.37
C GLY A 228 -12.38 -4.01 -27.30
N GLY A 229 -13.20 -3.02 -26.94
CA GLY A 229 -14.64 -3.16 -26.87
C GLY A 229 -15.11 -3.97 -25.64
N GLN A 230 -14.24 -4.17 -24.66
CA GLN A 230 -14.62 -4.87 -23.44
C GLN A 230 -15.44 -3.94 -22.52
N VAL A 231 -16.58 -4.42 -22.05
CA VAL A 231 -17.40 -3.76 -21.04
C VAL A 231 -17.16 -4.41 -19.69
N VAL A 232 -16.67 -3.65 -18.71
CA VAL A 232 -16.48 -4.10 -17.33
C VAL A 232 -17.09 -3.06 -16.39
N GLY A 233 -18.10 -3.47 -15.63
CA GLY A 233 -18.95 -2.53 -14.90
C GLY A 233 -19.63 -1.56 -15.86
N ASP A 234 -19.57 -0.27 -15.55
CA ASP A 234 -20.17 0.81 -16.36
C ASP A 234 -19.18 1.42 -17.36
N HIS A 235 -18.05 0.76 -17.62
CA HIS A 235 -16.98 1.27 -18.46
C HIS A 235 -16.72 0.38 -19.67
N THR A 236 -16.64 1.01 -20.83
CA THR A 236 -16.03 0.47 -22.04
C THR A 236 -14.52 0.74 -22.04
N PHE A 237 -13.76 -0.24 -22.51
CA PHE A 237 -12.31 -0.22 -22.59
C PHE A 237 -11.84 -0.48 -24.02
N ASP A 238 -10.86 0.32 -24.45
CA ASP A 238 -10.23 0.19 -25.77
C ASP A 238 -9.17 -0.91 -25.78
N SER A 239 -8.77 -1.31 -26.98
CA SER A 239 -7.68 -2.27 -27.16
C SER A 239 -6.38 -1.65 -26.69
N TRP A 240 -5.59 -2.40 -25.93
CA TRP A 240 -4.30 -1.94 -25.45
C TRP A 240 -3.34 -3.11 -25.34
N ALA A 241 -2.08 -2.87 -25.66
CA ALA A 241 -1.02 -3.84 -25.49
C ALA A 241 0.23 -3.15 -24.98
N TYR A 242 0.93 -3.80 -24.05
CA TYR A 242 2.20 -3.34 -23.52
C TYR A 242 3.17 -4.50 -23.42
N ASN A 243 4.43 -4.23 -23.73
CA ASN A 243 5.52 -5.17 -23.53
C ASN A 243 6.70 -4.46 -22.88
N ASP A 244 7.50 -5.22 -22.16
CA ASP A 244 8.69 -4.68 -21.48
C ASP A 244 9.97 -4.83 -22.30
N SER A 245 9.88 -4.96 -23.64
CA SER A 245 11.06 -5.11 -24.49
C SER A 245 11.93 -3.85 -24.51
N TYR A 246 11.29 -2.67 -24.58
CA TYR A 246 11.96 -1.37 -24.63
C TYR A 246 12.38 -0.86 -23.25
N ASP A 247 11.54 -1.08 -22.22
CA ASP A 247 11.84 -0.76 -20.82
C ASP A 247 11.63 -2.00 -19.94
N PRO A 248 12.66 -2.86 -19.80
CA PRO A 248 12.54 -4.12 -19.08
C PRO A 248 12.22 -3.94 -17.61
N ILE A 249 11.12 -4.55 -17.17
CA ILE A 249 10.72 -4.48 -15.76
C ILE A 249 11.75 -5.20 -14.89
N ARG A 250 12.28 -4.49 -13.91
CA ARG A 250 13.26 -5.04 -12.95
C ARG A 250 12.60 -5.93 -11.89
N ARG A 251 11.33 -5.67 -11.60
CA ARG A 251 10.55 -6.38 -10.59
C ARG A 251 9.17 -6.67 -11.14
N PHE A 252 8.74 -7.92 -11.00
CA PHE A 252 7.38 -8.34 -11.24
C PHE A 252 6.72 -8.57 -9.88
N VAL A 253 5.56 -7.96 -9.67
CA VAL A 253 4.80 -8.02 -8.43
C VAL A 253 3.42 -8.58 -8.73
N SER A 254 3.05 -9.63 -8.00
CA SER A 254 1.67 -10.13 -7.96
C SER A 254 1.13 -9.90 -6.56
N SER A 255 0.07 -9.10 -6.44
CA SER A 255 -0.54 -8.72 -5.17
C SER A 255 -1.99 -9.18 -5.14
N ARG A 256 -2.33 -10.00 -4.14
CA ARG A 256 -3.66 -10.57 -3.93
C ARG A 256 -4.14 -10.27 -2.52
N ARG A 257 -5.43 -9.98 -2.38
CA ARG A 257 -6.04 -9.81 -1.06
C ARG A 257 -6.22 -11.14 -0.32
N LYS A 258 -5.86 -11.17 0.96
CA LYS A 258 -6.11 -12.30 1.87
C LYS A 258 -7.53 -12.27 2.42
N VAL A 259 -8.03 -13.44 2.78
CA VAL A 259 -9.25 -13.55 3.59
C VAL A 259 -8.89 -13.18 5.04
N ASN A 260 -9.56 -12.16 5.56
CA ASN A 260 -9.30 -11.59 6.88
C ASN A 260 -9.55 -12.61 7.99
N LYS A 261 -8.57 -12.81 8.89
CA LYS A 261 -8.69 -13.74 10.03
C LYS A 261 -9.28 -13.04 11.25
N GLN A 262 -9.94 -13.79 12.14
CA GLN A 262 -10.56 -13.24 13.35
C GLN A 262 -9.55 -12.54 14.30
N LYS A 263 -8.29 -12.98 14.33
CA LYS A 263 -7.21 -12.31 15.07
C LYS A 263 -6.88 -10.92 14.51
N GLU A 264 -6.86 -10.77 13.19
CA GLU A 264 -6.62 -9.49 12.50
C GLU A 264 -7.78 -8.52 12.72
N SER A 265 -9.00 -9.04 12.87
CA SER A 265 -10.18 -8.26 13.25
C SER A 265 -10.08 -7.66 14.65
N ALA A 266 -9.59 -8.42 15.65
CA ALA A 266 -9.36 -7.91 17.00
C ALA A 266 -8.24 -6.85 17.04
N LEU A 267 -7.16 -7.07 16.29
CA LEU A 267 -6.08 -6.08 16.13
C LEU A 267 -6.58 -4.80 15.46
N THR A 268 -7.49 -4.90 14.49
CA THR A 268 -8.10 -3.74 13.83
C THR A 268 -8.91 -2.91 14.81
N TRP A 269 -9.69 -3.55 15.70
CA TRP A 269 -10.39 -2.87 16.79
C TRP A 269 -9.42 -2.10 17.69
N ALA A 270 -8.36 -2.76 18.16
CA ALA A 270 -7.37 -2.15 19.05
C ALA A 270 -6.60 -1.00 18.38
N ALA A 271 -6.23 -1.14 17.10
CA ALA A 271 -5.54 -0.10 16.34
C ALA A 271 -6.44 1.12 16.12
N ALA A 272 -7.71 0.91 15.73
CA ALA A 272 -8.67 1.98 15.51
C ALA A 272 -9.00 2.72 16.82
N SER A 273 -9.36 2.00 17.89
CA SER A 273 -9.67 2.61 19.19
C SER A 273 -8.45 3.32 19.77
N GLY A 274 -7.27 2.71 19.67
CA GLY A 274 -6.02 3.29 20.13
C GLY A 274 -5.69 4.60 19.44
N THR A 275 -5.85 4.64 18.12
CA THR A 275 -5.63 5.84 17.32
C THR A 275 -6.60 6.97 17.71
N VAL A 276 -7.89 6.65 17.90
CA VAL A 276 -8.91 7.65 18.28
C VAL A 276 -8.70 8.17 19.70
N ILE A 277 -8.43 7.29 20.67
CA ILE A 277 -8.12 7.69 22.05
C ILE A 277 -6.86 8.56 22.06
N GLY A 278 -5.81 8.17 21.34
CA GLY A 278 -4.57 8.93 21.26
C GLY A 278 -4.79 10.33 20.69
N PHE A 279 -5.61 10.43 19.64
CA PHE A 279 -6.02 11.71 19.06
C PHE A 279 -6.74 12.61 20.08
N ILE A 280 -7.72 12.08 20.82
CA ILE A 280 -8.48 12.84 21.83
C ILE A 280 -7.56 13.32 22.94
N LEU A 281 -6.72 12.44 23.50
CA LEU A 281 -5.77 12.80 24.57
C LEU A 281 -4.78 13.86 24.09
N GLN A 282 -4.24 13.71 22.88
CA GLN A 282 -3.34 14.70 22.28
C GLN A 282 -4.02 16.05 22.10
N PHE A 283 -5.25 16.08 21.61
CA PHE A 283 -6.00 17.31 21.36
C PHE A 283 -6.35 18.04 22.67
N VAL A 284 -6.81 17.31 23.69
CA VAL A 284 -7.09 17.88 25.02
C VAL A 284 -5.80 18.41 25.65
N GLY A 285 -4.71 17.63 25.61
CA GLY A 285 -3.41 18.08 26.12
C GLY A 285 -2.92 19.35 25.41
N LEU A 286 -2.97 19.38 24.08
CA LEU A 286 -2.56 20.55 23.29
C LEU A 286 -3.39 21.80 23.63
N ARG A 287 -4.69 21.63 23.93
CA ARG A 287 -5.57 22.75 24.34
C ARG A 287 -5.15 23.38 25.66
N THR A 288 -4.53 22.63 26.56
CA THR A 288 -4.08 23.16 27.86
C THR A 288 -2.72 23.86 27.79
N VAL A 289 -1.86 23.48 26.84
CA VAL A 289 -0.50 24.02 26.68
C VAL A 289 -0.52 25.40 26.00
N HIS A 290 0.56 26.16 26.16
CA HIS A 290 0.78 27.46 25.51
C HIS A 290 0.54 27.41 23.99
N SER A 291 -0.05 28.46 23.43
CA SER A 291 -0.51 28.52 22.03
C SER A 291 0.62 28.33 21.01
N SER A 292 1.84 28.72 21.35
CA SER A 292 3.02 28.51 20.49
C SER A 292 3.25 27.03 20.16
N VAL A 293 2.93 26.11 21.08
CA VAL A 293 3.08 24.67 20.86
C VAL A 293 2.07 24.17 19.84
N SER A 294 0.84 24.70 19.85
CA SER A 294 -0.16 24.38 18.83
C SER A 294 0.24 24.90 17.44
N VAL A 295 0.84 26.09 17.36
CA VAL A 295 1.36 26.66 16.10
C VAL A 295 2.54 25.82 15.57
N TYR A 296 3.44 25.38 16.46
CA TYR A 296 4.55 24.52 16.08
C TYR A 296 4.08 23.14 15.60
N GLN A 297 3.12 22.53 16.29
CA GLN A 297 2.47 21.28 15.86
C GLN A 297 1.81 21.44 14.48
N LEU A 298 1.10 22.54 14.23
CA LEU A 298 0.51 22.84 12.91
C LEU A 298 1.58 22.95 11.82
N SER A 299 2.69 23.62 12.13
CA SER A 299 3.81 23.80 11.20
C SER A 299 4.46 22.45 10.83
N ALA A 300 4.69 21.58 11.83
CA ALA A 300 5.18 20.22 11.60
C ALA A 300 4.22 19.39 10.73
N VAL A 301 2.91 19.54 10.94
CA VAL A 301 1.87 18.89 10.13
C VAL A 301 1.93 19.34 8.66
N LEU A 302 2.08 20.64 8.41
CA LEU A 302 2.18 21.19 7.05
C LEU A 302 3.42 20.68 6.32
N LEU A 303 4.59 20.67 6.99
CA LEU A 303 5.83 20.13 6.43
C LEU A 303 5.70 18.65 6.07
N MET A 304 5.08 17.85 6.94
CA MET A 304 4.85 16.43 6.64
C MET A 304 3.84 16.24 5.49
N SER A 305 2.83 17.09 5.39
CA SER A 305 1.86 17.07 4.28
C SER A 305 2.55 17.36 2.94
N ALA A 306 3.43 18.36 2.90
CA ALA A 306 4.24 18.68 1.73
C ALA A 306 5.15 17.52 1.32
N GLY A 307 5.84 16.88 2.29
CA GLY A 307 6.66 15.70 2.03
C GLY A 307 5.86 14.53 1.45
N ARG A 308 4.64 14.30 1.95
CA ARG A 308 3.72 13.29 1.39
C ARG A 308 3.27 13.63 -0.03
N ALA A 309 2.97 14.89 -0.31
CA ALA A 309 2.57 15.34 -1.64
C ALA A 309 3.72 15.16 -2.66
N MET A 310 4.95 15.47 -2.26
CA MET A 310 6.15 15.27 -3.09
C MET A 310 6.37 13.79 -3.45
N LEU A 311 6.19 12.86 -2.50
CA LEU A 311 6.26 11.43 -2.78
C LEU A 311 5.22 10.96 -3.78
N ARG A 312 3.99 11.49 -3.70
CA ARG A 312 2.92 11.14 -4.63
C ARG A 312 3.20 11.62 -6.04
N ARG A 313 3.70 12.85 -6.19
CA ARG A 313 4.08 13.40 -7.50
C ARG A 313 5.20 12.60 -8.16
N ARG A 314 6.23 12.23 -7.42
CA ARG A 314 7.35 11.41 -7.95
C ARG A 314 6.93 10.00 -8.39
N ARG A 315 5.78 9.51 -7.93
CA ARG A 315 5.24 8.21 -8.33
C ARG A 315 4.49 8.28 -9.67
N SER A 316 4.05 9.48 -10.09
CA SER A 316 3.39 9.72 -11.37
C SER A 316 4.33 10.19 -12.49
N ASP A 317 5.57 10.55 -12.16
CA ASP A 317 6.63 11.03 -13.08
C ASP A 317 7.64 9.90 -13.41
#